data_AF-A0A820WG11-F1
#
_entry.id   AF-A0A820WG11-F1
#
_cell.length_a   1.000
_cell.length_b   1.000
_cell.length_c   1.000
_cell.angle_alpha   90.00
_cell.angle_beta   90.00
_cell.angle_gamma   90.00
#
_symmetry.space_group_name_H-M   'P 1'
#
loop_
_entity.id
_entity.type
_entity.pdbx_description
1 polymer ?
#
loop_
_entity_poly.entity_id
_entity_poly.type
_entity_poly.pdbx_seq_one_letter_code
_entity_poly.pdbx_strand_id
1 'polypeptide(L)'
;MTSPLDTLTPNDVRQLLDDKYVLILGDSVVRALYKDLVKFSHVGDFLSDEELRVKGEKRFSGDRLISGGVQKGLTNGIDYEE
;
A
#
# COMPACT_ATOMS: atom_id res chain seq x y z
N MET A 1 9.08 -13.57 -26.31
CA MET A 1 9.86 -12.34 -26.12
C MET A 1 8.84 -11.22 -25.93
N THR A 2 8.61 -10.79 -24.70
CA THR A 2 7.73 -9.66 -24.41
C THR A 2 8.34 -8.38 -25.01
N SER A 3 7.53 -7.58 -25.70
CA SER A 3 7.98 -6.33 -26.31
C SER A 3 8.47 -5.34 -25.25
N PRO A 4 9.51 -4.52 -25.50
CA PRO A 4 10.15 -3.67 -24.49
C PRO A 4 9.32 -2.47 -24.00
N LEU A 5 8.03 -2.38 -24.33
CA LEU A 5 7.27 -1.13 -24.23
C LEU A 5 6.29 -1.04 -23.04
N ASP A 6 6.01 -2.11 -22.28
CA ASP A 6 4.89 -2.07 -21.30
C ASP A 6 5.20 -2.62 -19.90
N THR A 7 6.48 -2.72 -19.49
CA THR A 7 6.80 -3.10 -18.10
C THR A 7 7.02 -1.85 -17.25
N LEU A 8 6.05 -1.52 -16.40
CA LEU A 8 6.21 -0.50 -15.36
C LEU A 8 7.40 -0.86 -14.46
N THR A 9 8.34 0.05 -14.27
CA THR A 9 9.45 -0.12 -13.33
C THR A 9 9.21 0.67 -12.03
N PRO A 10 9.88 0.33 -10.92
CA PRO A 10 9.85 1.14 -9.70
C PRO A 10 10.27 2.59 -9.91
N ASN A 11 11.21 2.81 -10.84
CA ASN A 11 11.70 4.13 -11.17
C ASN A 11 10.66 4.96 -11.94
N ASP A 12 9.83 4.31 -12.76
CA ASP A 12 8.73 4.98 -13.45
C ASP A 12 7.67 5.44 -12.47
N VAL A 13 7.33 4.61 -11.47
CA VAL A 13 6.40 4.99 -10.40
C VAL A 13 6.94 6.16 -9.59
N ARG A 14 8.22 6.13 -9.19
CA ARG A 14 8.84 7.24 -8.46
C ARG A 14 8.81 8.54 -9.25
N GLN A 15 9.15 8.49 -10.54
CA GLN A 15 9.08 9.69 -11.41
C GLN A 15 7.64 10.17 -11.64
N LEU A 16 6.69 9.24 -11.80
CA LEU A 16 5.28 9.59 -12.01
C LEU A 16 4.66 10.28 -10.80
N LEU A 17 5.08 9.88 -9.60
CA LEU A 17 4.56 10.40 -8.34
C LEU A 17 5.40 11.54 -7.75
N ASP A 18 6.52 11.89 -8.37
CA ASP A 18 7.38 12.97 -7.94
C ASP A 18 6.61 14.30 -7.92
N ASP A 19 6.75 15.04 -6.82
CA ASP A 19 6.04 16.30 -6.55
C ASP A 19 4.50 16.20 -6.67
N LYS A 20 3.93 15.05 -6.30
CA LYS A 20 2.46 14.85 -6.26
C LYS A 20 1.98 14.41 -4.89
N TYR A 21 0.85 14.98 -4.49
CA TYR A 21 0.07 14.47 -3.36
C TYR A 21 -0.95 13.45 -3.88
N VAL A 22 -0.80 12.20 -3.46
CA VAL A 22 -1.69 11.10 -3.84
C VAL A 22 -2.60 10.78 -2.67
N LEU A 23 -3.92 10.85 -2.89
CA LEU A 23 -4.93 10.38 -1.95
C LEU A 23 -5.55 9.09 -2.47
N ILE A 24 -5.50 8.04 -1.67
CA ILE A 24 -6.08 6.73 -2.00
C ILE A 24 -7.24 6.49 -1.03
N LEU A 25 -8.43 6.25 -1.58
CA LEU A 25 -9.67 6.04 -0.81
C LEU A 25 -10.29 4.71 -1.20
N GLY A 26 -10.69 3.94 -0.20
CA GLY A 26 -11.41 2.69 -0.40
C GLY A 26 -11.39 1.82 0.84
N ASP A 27 -11.72 0.55 0.62
CA ASP A 27 -11.78 -0.46 1.67
C ASP A 27 -10.46 -1.23 1.80
N SER A 28 -10.55 -2.40 2.44
CA SER A 28 -9.42 -3.31 2.65
C SER A 28 -8.70 -3.74 1.36
N VAL A 29 -9.38 -3.82 0.22
CA VAL A 29 -8.79 -4.16 -1.09
C VAL A 29 -7.94 -3.01 -1.58
N VAL A 30 -8.43 -1.79 -1.45
CA VAL A 30 -7.69 -0.58 -1.84
C VAL A 30 -6.47 -0.37 -0.93
N ARG A 31 -6.57 -0.68 0.37
CA ARG A 31 -5.40 -0.71 1.26
C ARG A 31 -4.32 -1.69 0.77
N ALA A 32 -4.69 -2.89 0.33
CA ALA A 32 -3.72 -3.83 -0.22
C ALA A 32 -3.03 -3.27 -1.47
N LEU A 33 -3.81 -2.65 -2.37
CA LEU A 33 -3.31 -1.99 -3.58
C LEU A 33 -2.36 -0.82 -3.26
N TYR A 34 -2.69 0.00 -2.26
CA TYR A 34 -1.81 1.04 -1.73
C TYR A 34 -0.49 0.47 -1.25
N LYS A 35 -0.55 -0.58 -0.42
CA LYS A 35 0.63 -1.22 0.15
C LYS A 35 1.52 -1.83 -0.95
N ASP A 36 0.92 -2.43 -1.97
CA ASP A 36 1.64 -2.90 -3.17
C ASP A 36 2.33 -1.75 -3.91
N LEU A 37 1.63 -0.64 -4.16
CA LEU A 37 2.20 0.53 -4.82
C LEU A 37 3.42 1.08 -4.06
N VAL A 38 3.31 1.20 -2.74
CA VAL A 38 4.40 1.69 -1.89
C VAL A 38 5.59 0.73 -1.93
N LYS A 39 5.37 -0.57 -1.74
CA LYS A 39 6.45 -1.57 -1.75
C LYS A 39 7.13 -1.65 -3.12
N PHE A 40 6.33 -1.66 -4.18
CA PHE A 40 6.82 -1.70 -5.55
C PHE A 40 7.69 -0.47 -5.86
N SER A 41 7.26 0.73 -5.48
CA SER A 41 8.02 1.97 -5.68
C SER A 41 9.40 1.94 -4.99
N HIS A 42 9.50 1.29 -3.82
CA HIS A 42 10.74 1.21 -3.03
C HIS A 42 11.68 0.10 -3.53
N VAL A 43 11.19 -1.13 -3.68
CA VAL A 43 12.03 -2.32 -3.88
C VAL A 43 11.69 -3.14 -5.13
N GLY A 44 10.65 -2.75 -5.88
CA GLY A 44 10.22 -3.46 -7.09
C GLY A 44 9.60 -4.82 -6.85
N ASP A 45 8.98 -4.99 -5.68
CA ASP A 45 8.30 -6.21 -5.29
C ASP A 45 6.90 -5.90 -4.75
N PHE A 46 6.04 -6.91 -4.70
CA PHE A 46 4.68 -6.83 -4.20
C PHE A 46 4.56 -7.45 -2.81
N LEU A 47 3.41 -7.28 -2.17
CA LEU A 47 3.14 -7.88 -0.87
C LEU A 47 3.21 -9.40 -0.95
N SER A 48 3.85 -9.98 0.05
CA SER A 48 3.75 -11.40 0.35
C SER A 48 2.40 -11.72 0.97
N ASP A 49 2.02 -13.00 0.92
CA ASP A 49 0.85 -13.52 1.61
C ASP A 49 0.86 -13.25 3.13
N GLU A 50 2.04 -13.12 3.73
CA GLU A 50 2.16 -12.74 5.15
C GLU A 50 1.80 -11.27 5.34
N GLU A 51 2.36 -10.37 4.54
CA GLU A 51 2.10 -8.93 4.61
C GLU A 51 0.65 -8.57 4.26
N LEU A 52 -0.01 -9.36 3.38
CA LEU A 52 -1.45 -9.23 3.07
C LEU A 52 -2.35 -9.53 4.28
N ARG A 53 -1.90 -10.41 5.19
CA ARG A 53 -2.67 -10.77 6.39
C ARG A 53 -2.58 -9.70 7.48
N VAL A 54 -1.55 -8.86 7.45
CA VAL A 54 -1.39 -7.78 8.43
C VAL A 54 -2.28 -6.60 8.07
N LYS A 55 -3.16 -6.23 9.00
CA LYS A 55 -4.15 -5.14 8.85
C LYS A 55 -3.94 -4.08 9.93
N GLY A 56 -4.16 -2.82 9.56
CA GLY A 56 -4.14 -1.70 10.50
C GLY A 56 -2.85 -1.57 11.29
N GLU A 57 -1.71 -2.00 10.74
CA GLU A 57 -0.41 -1.95 11.40
C GLU A 57 0.06 -0.52 11.68
N LYS A 58 0.96 -0.33 12.66
CA LYS A 58 1.43 1.02 13.02
C LYS A 58 2.25 1.68 11.90
N ARG A 59 2.95 0.87 11.09
CA ARG A 59 3.90 1.29 10.07
C ARG A 59 4.02 0.23 8.98
N PHE A 60 4.11 0.67 7.73
CA PHE A 60 4.37 -0.14 6.56
C PHE A 60 5.32 0.63 5.62
N SER A 61 6.45 0.01 5.24
CA SER A 61 7.41 0.57 4.27
C SER A 61 7.77 2.06 4.49
N GLY A 62 7.99 2.46 5.74
CA GLY A 62 8.37 3.83 6.12
C GLY A 62 7.19 4.78 6.42
N ASP A 63 5.96 4.37 6.14
CA ASP A 63 4.76 5.14 6.52
C ASP A 63 4.45 5.04 8.03
N ARG A 64 3.40 5.74 8.44
CA ARG A 64 2.79 5.57 9.76
C ARG A 64 1.27 5.68 9.69
N LEU A 65 0.60 4.86 10.47
CA LEU A 65 -0.83 4.98 10.72
C LEU A 65 -1.10 6.25 11.54
N ILE A 66 -2.06 7.06 11.11
CA ILE A 66 -2.42 8.31 11.78
C ILE A 66 -3.65 8.14 12.70
N SER A 67 -4.59 7.28 12.32
CA SER A 67 -5.81 6.94 13.05
C SER A 67 -6.28 5.54 12.64
N GLY A 68 -7.29 4.99 13.33
CA GLY A 68 -7.85 3.68 12.96
C GLY A 68 -6.98 2.48 13.35
N GLY A 69 -7.24 1.32 12.74
CA GLY A 69 -6.50 0.08 12.88
C GLY A 69 -6.14 -0.28 14.33
N VAL A 70 -4.86 -0.63 14.55
CA VAL A 70 -4.34 -0.97 15.89
C VAL A 70 -4.40 0.19 16.90
N GLN A 71 -4.62 1.44 16.48
CA GLN A 71 -4.77 2.56 17.41
C GLN A 71 -6.18 2.65 18.01
N LYS A 72 -7.20 2.19 17.27
CA LYS A 72 -8.60 2.15 17.73
C LYS A 72 -9.08 0.76 18.14
N GLY A 73 -8.24 -0.26 17.92
CA GLY A 73 -8.52 -1.65 18.25
C GLY A 73 -8.94 -2.43 17.01
N LEU A 74 -8.31 -3.58 16.80
CA LEU A 74 -8.67 -4.46 15.69
C LEU A 74 -9.95 -5.21 16.03
N THR A 75 -10.99 -5.01 15.21
CA THR A 75 -12.23 -5.78 15.28
C THR A 75 -12.56 -6.34 13.90
N ASN A 76 -13.30 -7.45 13.86
CA ASN A 76 -13.80 -8.04 12.60
C ASN A 76 -15.24 -7.60 12.31
N GLY A 77 -15.75 -6.60 13.04
CA GLY A 77 -17.14 -6.13 12.96
C GLY A 77 -17.27 -4.85 12.13
N ILE A 78 -18.49 -4.32 12.10
CA ILE A 78 -18.81 -3.06 11.41
C ILE A 78 -18.17 -1.82 12.06
N ASP A 79 -17.67 -1.97 13.28
CA ASP A 79 -17.01 -0.91 14.05
C ASP A 79 -15.51 -0.80 13.72
N TYR A 80 -15.00 -1.59 12.77
CA TYR A 80 -13.62 -1.47 12.31
C TYR A 80 -13.40 -0.16 11.57
N GLU A 81 -12.37 0.58 11.98
CA GLU A 81 -11.92 1.81 11.33
C GLU A 81 -10.55 1.57 10.69
N GLU A 82 -10.41 1.86 9.40
CA GLU A 82 -9.15 1.74 8.64
C GLU A 82 -8.04 2.63 9.22
#